data_AF-A0A9W7X9T0-F1
#
_entry.id   AF-A0A9W7X9T0-F1
#
_cell.length_a   1.000
_cell.length_b   1.000
_cell.length_c   1.000
_cell.angle_alpha   90.00
_cell.angle_beta   90.00
_cell.angle_gamma   90.00
#
_symmetry.space_group_name_H-M   'P 1'
#
loop_
_entity.id
_entity.type
_entity.pdbx_description
1 polymer ?
#
loop_
_entity_poly.entity_id
_entity_poly.type
_entity_poly.pdbx_seq_one_letter_code
_entity_poly.pdbx_strand_id
1 'polypeptide(L)'
;RHRRRCGTPLFSCTFATQCCQVLNIQWNHSLSIKDRILHANTTSGLPYFIEVCVLAMWELWKMRNRKIFEGHTASVNLWVVRFKEQVRLQSVRIKEAHRPAVLSWINSL
;
A
#
# COMPACT_ATOMS: atom_id res chain seq x y z
N ARG A 1 6.59 -21.93 -22.81
CA ARG A 1 6.33 -20.46 -22.79
C ARG A 1 5.13 -20.16 -21.88
N HIS A 2 5.29 -20.15 -20.56
CA HIS A 2 4.22 -19.80 -19.61
C HIS A 2 4.47 -18.42 -19.02
N ARG A 3 3.96 -17.38 -19.70
CA ARG A 3 3.77 -16.05 -19.09
C ARG A 3 2.61 -16.18 -18.10
N ARG A 4 2.89 -16.55 -16.84
CA ARG A 4 1.94 -16.37 -15.74
C ARG A 4 1.67 -14.88 -15.63
N ARG A 5 0.51 -14.44 -16.13
CA ARG A 5 0.03 -13.07 -15.99
C ARG A 5 -0.06 -12.78 -14.49
N CYS A 6 0.85 -11.96 -13.97
CA CYS A 6 0.64 -11.24 -12.71
C CYS A 6 -0.53 -10.26 -12.90
N GLY A 7 -1.75 -10.79 -12.96
CA GLY A 7 -3.01 -10.06 -13.12
C GLY A 7 -3.98 -10.34 -11.98
N THR A 8 -3.51 -10.88 -10.84
CA THR A 8 -4.36 -11.01 -9.66
C THR A 8 -4.76 -9.61 -9.16
N PRO A 9 -6.04 -9.39 -8.86
CA PRO A 9 -6.51 -8.17 -8.23
C PRO A 9 -5.69 -7.84 -6.99
N LEU A 10 -5.57 -6.55 -6.64
CA LEU A 10 -4.86 -6.06 -5.45
C LEU A 10 -5.19 -6.83 -4.17
N PHE A 11 -6.42 -7.37 -4.09
CA PHE A 11 -6.91 -8.14 -2.96
C PHE A 11 -6.52 -9.62 -2.95
N SER A 12 -6.06 -10.19 -4.07
CA SER A 12 -5.86 -11.65 -4.22
C SER A 12 -4.41 -12.03 -4.51
N CYS A 13 -3.50 -11.06 -4.50
CA CYS A 13 -2.07 -11.29 -4.68
C CYS A 13 -1.40 -11.41 -3.31
N THR A 14 -0.75 -12.55 -3.01
CA THR A 14 -0.03 -12.78 -1.75
C THR A 14 0.94 -11.65 -1.41
N PHE A 15 1.69 -11.16 -2.40
CA PHE A 15 2.61 -10.04 -2.22
C PHE A 15 1.89 -8.75 -1.80
N ALA A 16 0.78 -8.40 -2.48
CA ALA A 16 0.01 -7.21 -2.15
C ALA A 16 -0.64 -7.33 -0.77
N THR A 17 -1.16 -8.50 -0.42
CA THR A 17 -1.72 -8.78 0.92
C THR A 17 -0.65 -8.60 2.00
N GLN A 18 0.55 -9.14 1.81
CA GLN A 18 1.67 -8.95 2.75
C GLN A 18 2.04 -7.48 2.92
N CYS A 19 2.07 -6.70 1.83
CA CYS A 19 2.31 -5.26 1.91
C CYS A 19 1.19 -4.52 2.67
N CYS A 20 -0.08 -4.90 2.46
CA CYS A 20 -1.21 -4.32 3.19
C CYS A 20 -1.15 -4.67 4.69
N GLN A 21 -0.70 -5.87 5.05
CA GLN A 21 -0.55 -6.29 6.44
C GLN A 21 0.47 -5.46 7.22
N VAL A 22 1.53 -4.98 6.56
CA VAL A 22 2.50 -4.04 7.18
C VAL A 22 1.79 -2.75 7.63
N LEU A 23 0.77 -2.32 6.90
CA LEU A 23 -0.05 -1.15 7.25
C LEU A 23 -1.21 -1.48 8.21
N ASN A 24 -1.26 -2.68 8.77
CA ASN A 24 -2.40 -3.16 9.56
C ASN A 24 -3.73 -3.16 8.78
N ILE A 25 -3.69 -3.32 7.45
CA ILE A 25 -4.87 -3.38 6.60
C ILE A 25 -5.23 -4.85 6.34
N GLN A 26 -6.40 -5.26 6.83
CA GLN A 26 -6.96 -6.59 6.60
C GLN A 26 -8.15 -6.51 5.64
N TRP A 27 -8.07 -7.26 4.54
CA TRP A 27 -9.12 -7.28 3.53
C TRP A 27 -10.10 -8.42 3.79
N ASN A 28 -11.36 -8.10 4.07
CA ASN A 28 -12.43 -9.10 4.11
C ASN A 28 -12.92 -9.40 2.69
N HIS A 29 -12.52 -10.56 2.15
CA HIS A 29 -12.85 -10.97 0.78
C HIS A 29 -14.31 -11.38 0.58
N SER A 30 -15.04 -11.66 1.66
CA SER A 30 -16.46 -12.00 1.62
C SER A 30 -17.36 -10.78 1.39
N LEU A 31 -16.82 -9.57 1.53
CA LEU A 31 -17.56 -8.32 1.36
C LEU A 31 -17.46 -7.76 -0.06
N SER A 32 -18.48 -6.96 -0.43
CA SER A 32 -18.44 -6.08 -1.59
C SER A 32 -17.25 -5.12 -1.52
N ILE A 33 -16.79 -4.56 -2.65
CA ILE A 33 -15.63 -3.67 -2.65
C ILE A 33 -15.86 -2.45 -1.75
N LYS A 34 -17.07 -1.87 -1.76
CA LYS A 34 -17.40 -0.70 -0.94
C LYS A 34 -17.34 -1.05 0.55
N ASP A 35 -18.00 -2.13 0.95
CA ASP A 35 -18.05 -2.55 2.35
C ASP A 35 -16.68 -3.03 2.85
N ARG A 36 -15.89 -3.63 1.97
CA ARG A 36 -14.51 -4.02 2.25
C ARG A 36 -13.61 -2.83 2.56
N ILE A 37 -13.71 -1.76 1.79
CA ILE A 37 -12.95 -0.53 2.03
C ILE A 37 -13.42 0.12 3.34
N LEU A 38 -14.72 0.19 3.57
CA LEU A 38 -15.28 0.74 4.81
C LEU A 38 -14.83 -0.05 6.04
N HIS A 39 -14.91 -1.38 5.97
CA HIS A 39 -14.45 -2.28 7.03
C HIS A 39 -12.95 -2.11 7.31
N ALA A 40 -12.12 -2.03 6.26
CA ALA A 40 -10.68 -1.83 6.43
C ALA A 40 -10.36 -0.45 7.05
N ASN A 41 -11.10 0.59 6.68
CA ASN A 41 -10.96 1.91 7.27
C ASN A 41 -11.26 1.89 8.78
N THR A 42 -12.36 1.26 9.20
CA THR A 42 -12.76 1.23 10.61
C THR A 42 -11.87 0.34 11.48
N THR A 43 -11.23 -0.68 10.90
CA THR A 43 -10.44 -1.67 11.65
C THR A 43 -8.94 -1.42 11.64
N SER A 44 -8.40 -0.69 10.65
CA SER A 44 -6.95 -0.49 10.51
C SER A 44 -6.36 0.45 11.56
N GLY A 45 -7.15 1.37 12.10
CA GLY A 45 -6.67 2.43 13.02
C GLY A 45 -5.76 3.46 12.34
N LEU A 46 -5.72 3.49 11.00
CA LEU A 46 -4.83 4.37 10.24
C LEU A 46 -5.40 5.80 10.15
N PRO A 47 -4.60 6.83 10.48
CA PRO A 47 -4.96 8.19 10.11
C PRO A 47 -4.86 8.33 8.58
N TYR A 48 -5.79 9.07 7.97
CA TYR A 48 -5.80 9.31 6.51
C TYR A 48 -5.80 8.01 5.69
N PHE A 49 -6.65 7.06 6.09
CA PHE A 49 -6.71 5.71 5.52
C PHE A 49 -6.77 5.71 3.99
N ILE A 50 -7.58 6.58 3.39
CA ILE A 50 -7.75 6.62 1.93
C ILE A 50 -6.45 7.07 1.26
N GLU A 51 -5.82 8.12 1.76
CA GLU A 51 -4.55 8.63 1.26
C GLU A 51 -3.45 7.57 1.39
N VAL A 52 -3.33 6.95 2.56
CA VAL A 52 -2.40 5.84 2.81
C VAL A 52 -2.65 4.68 1.85
N CYS A 53 -3.91 4.27 1.66
CA CYS A 53 -4.28 3.22 0.72
C CYS A 53 -3.90 3.58 -0.71
N VAL A 54 -4.20 4.79 -1.17
CA VAL A 54 -3.88 5.23 -2.54
C VAL A 54 -2.37 5.20 -2.77
N LEU A 55 -1.56 5.66 -1.81
CA LEU A 55 -0.10 5.61 -1.90
C LEU A 55 0.44 4.18 -1.86
N ALA A 56 -0.13 3.32 -1.03
CA ALA A 56 0.23 1.90 -0.97
C ALA A 56 -0.03 1.20 -2.31
N MET A 57 -1.21 1.42 -2.90
CA MET A 57 -1.59 0.87 -4.20
C MET A 57 -0.72 1.43 -5.33
N TRP A 58 -0.37 2.72 -5.27
CA TRP A 58 0.55 3.34 -6.23
C TRP A 58 1.94 2.68 -6.22
N GLU A 59 2.51 2.43 -5.04
CA GLU A 59 3.79 1.73 -4.93
C GLU A 59 3.71 0.28 -5.42
N LEU A 60 2.61 -0.43 -5.13
CA LEU A 60 2.39 -1.79 -5.66
C LEU A 60 2.34 -1.79 -7.19
N TRP A 61 1.68 -0.80 -7.79
CA TRP A 61 1.63 -0.64 -9.24
C TRP A 61 3.01 -0.36 -9.83
N LYS A 62 3.81 0.53 -9.23
CA LYS A 62 5.19 0.79 -9.66
C LYS A 62 6.08 -0.45 -9.56
N MET A 63 6.00 -1.20 -8.46
CA MET A 63 6.76 -2.44 -8.25
C MET A 63 6.40 -3.51 -9.29
N ARG A 64 5.11 -3.65 -9.61
CA ARG A 64 4.63 -4.54 -10.68
C ARG A 64 5.21 -4.14 -12.04
N ASN A 65 5.21 -2.85 -12.36
CA ASN A 65 5.75 -2.36 -13.62
C ASN A 65 7.26 -2.60 -13.74
N ARG A 66 8.04 -2.30 -12.69
CA ARG A 66 9.48 -2.59 -12.68
C ARG A 66 9.77 -4.08 -12.89
N LYS A 67 8.99 -4.98 -12.28
CA LYS A 67 9.12 -6.41 -12.53
C LYS A 67 8.87 -6.78 -14.01
N ILE A 68 7.90 -6.15 -14.65
CA ILE A 68 7.54 -6.42 -16.06
C ILE A 68 8.59 -5.87 -17.03
N PHE A 69 9.07 -4.65 -16.80
CA PHE A 69 9.94 -3.94 -17.74
C PHE A 69 11.44 -4.12 -17.47
N GLU A 70 11.83 -4.27 -16.22
CA GLU A 70 13.23 -4.28 -15.78
C GLU A 70 13.64 -5.63 -15.16
N GLY A 71 12.70 -6.55 -14.96
CA GLY A 71 12.98 -7.87 -14.37
C GLY A 71 13.30 -7.85 -12.87
N HIS A 72 13.13 -6.71 -12.19
CA HIS A 72 13.40 -6.59 -10.76
C HIS A 72 12.49 -7.50 -9.91
N THR A 73 13.08 -8.15 -8.90
CA THR A 73 12.34 -8.94 -7.91
C THR A 73 11.69 -8.02 -6.88
N ALA A 74 10.37 -8.12 -6.74
CA ALA A 74 9.64 -7.44 -5.68
C ALA A 74 9.84 -8.15 -4.33
N SER A 75 10.09 -7.38 -3.27
CA SER A 75 10.11 -7.85 -1.89
C SER A 75 9.34 -6.88 -1.00
N VAL A 76 8.80 -7.37 0.12
CA VAL A 76 8.02 -6.55 1.06
C VAL A 76 8.89 -5.44 1.63
N ASN A 77 10.14 -5.74 2.02
CA ASN A 77 11.08 -4.74 2.54
C ASN A 77 11.35 -3.61 1.53
N LEU A 78 11.55 -3.96 0.26
CA LEU A 78 11.75 -2.95 -0.79
C LEU A 78 10.49 -2.10 -0.98
N TRP A 79 9.31 -2.72 -0.93
CA TRP A 79 8.05 -1.97 -0.96
C TRP A 79 7.90 -1.03 0.23
N VAL A 80 8.24 -1.45 1.46
CA VAL A 80 8.20 -0.60 2.66
C VAL A 80 9.11 0.61 2.50
N VAL A 81 10.37 0.42 2.08
CA VAL A 81 11.30 1.53 1.85
C VAL A 81 10.74 2.53 0.84
N ARG A 82 10.24 2.04 -0.30
CA ARG A 82 9.65 2.88 -1.36
C ARG A 82 8.36 3.57 -0.92
N PHE A 83 7.54 2.90 -0.14
CA PHE A 83 6.34 3.45 0.45
C PHE A 83 6.67 4.60 1.41
N LYS A 84 7.64 4.41 2.31
CA LYS A 84 8.11 5.50 3.20
C LYS A 84 8.63 6.71 2.42
N GLU A 85 9.43 6.48 1.37
CA GLU A 85 9.88 7.55 0.46
C GLU A 85 8.69 8.29 -0.17
N GLN A 86 7.71 7.56 -0.69
CA GLN A 86 6.53 8.14 -1.33
C GLN A 86 5.68 8.95 -0.35
N VAL A 87 5.44 8.44 0.86
CA VAL A 87 4.69 9.19 1.90
C VAL A 87 5.44 10.47 2.26
N ARG A 88 6.78 10.43 2.41
CA ARG A 88 7.57 11.64 2.66
C ARG A 88 7.45 12.65 1.52
N LEU A 89 7.49 12.20 0.26
CA LEU A 89 7.30 13.07 -0.90
C LEU A 89 5.90 13.70 -0.92
N GLN A 90 4.86 12.97 -0.51
CA GLN A 90 3.50 13.52 -0.45
C GLN A 90 3.25 14.37 0.79
N SER A 91 4.04 14.19 1.86
CA SER A 91 3.89 14.93 3.11
C SER A 91 4.02 16.45 2.93
N VAL A 92 4.72 16.91 1.88
CA VAL A 92 4.85 18.34 1.53
C VAL A 92 3.52 18.98 1.10
N ARG A 93 2.53 18.16 0.74
CA ARG A 93 1.17 18.60 0.35
C ARG A 93 0.19 18.54 1.51
N ILE A 94 0.59 17.95 2.62
CA ILE A 94 -0.22 17.85 3.84
C ILE A 94 -0.08 19.17 4.60
N LYS A 95 -1.18 19.63 5.22
CA LYS A 95 -1.14 20.81 6.09
C LYS A 95 -0.08 20.61 7.19
N GLU A 96 0.72 21.65 7.46
CA GLU A 96 1.83 21.59 8.41
C GLU A 96 1.41 21.09 9.80
N ALA A 97 0.18 21.38 10.25
CA ALA A 97 -0.36 20.88 11.52
C ALA A 97 -0.44 19.33 11.62
N HIS A 98 -0.63 18.63 10.50
CA HIS A 98 -0.77 17.17 10.47
C HIS A 98 0.51 16.44 10.05
N ARG A 99 1.45 17.17 9.44
CA ARG A 99 2.68 16.62 8.88
C ARG A 99 3.56 15.91 9.93
N PRO A 100 3.78 16.44 11.16
CA PRO A 100 4.56 15.74 12.18
C PRO A 100 3.98 14.37 12.57
N ALA A 101 2.66 14.28 12.70
CA ALA A 101 1.99 13.03 13.07
C ALA A 101 2.17 11.95 11.98
N VAL A 102 2.00 12.34 10.71
CA VAL A 102 2.21 11.43 9.56
C VAL A 102 3.67 10.99 9.46
N LEU A 103 4.62 11.90 9.66
CA LEU A 103 6.06 11.59 9.64
C LEU A 103 6.49 10.71 10.81
N SER A 104 5.89 10.89 11.99
CA SER A 104 6.13 10.02 13.13
C SER A 104 5.61 8.60 12.85
N TRP A 105 4.38 8.49 12.37
CA TRP A 105 3.76 7.21 12.03
C TRP A 105 4.56 6.44 10.96
N ILE A 106 4.97 7.10 9.87
CA ILE A 106 5.73 6.44 8.80
C ILE A 106 7.13 5.99 9.24
N ASN A 107 7.70 6.65 10.25
CA ASN A 107 8.98 6.24 10.83
C ASN A 107 8.84 5.02 11.76
N SER A 108 7.68 4.84 12.40
CA SER A 108 7.38 3.67 13.26
C SER A 108 6.96 2.41 12.51
N LEU A 109 6.57 2.55 11.23
CA LEU A 109 6.36 1.44 10.30
C LEU A 109 7.65 0.65 10.04
#